data_AF-A0A959UUE5-F1
#
_entry.id   AF-A0A959UUE5-F1
#
_cell.length_a   1.000
_cell.length_b   1.000
_cell.length_c   1.000
_cell.angle_alpha   90.00
_cell.angle_beta   90.00
_cell.angle_gamma   90.00
#
_symmetry.space_group_name_H-M   'P 1'
#
loop_
_entity.id
_entity.type
_entity.pdbx_description
1 polymer ?
#
loop_
_entity_poly.entity_id
_entity_poly.type
_entity_poly.pdbx_seq_one_letter_code
_entity_poly.pdbx_strand_id
1 'polypeptide(L)'
;MSDQELLEGLRAHDRKVVERVYELVRPGLIKYVRDNSGTRDEALDIIQEAMLVAYLHITGPDFALTSALGTYVQGIGRNLWLKHLERYKKRYTPESHLRRSDNEA
;
A
#
# COMPACT_ATOMS: atom_id res chain seq x y z
N MET A 1 14.70 -11.66 -14.25
CA MET A 1 14.52 -11.97 -12.83
C MET A 1 13.22 -12.72 -12.68
N SER A 2 13.30 -13.94 -12.18
CA SER A 2 12.18 -14.72 -11.70
C SER A 2 11.65 -14.15 -10.37
N ASP A 3 10.44 -14.56 -9.97
CA ASP A 3 9.89 -14.15 -8.68
C ASP A 3 10.75 -14.62 -7.50
N GLN A 4 11.39 -15.79 -7.61
CA GLN A 4 12.30 -16.31 -6.58
C GLN A 4 13.54 -15.43 -6.43
N GLU A 5 14.16 -15.01 -7.54
CA GLU A 5 15.31 -14.10 -7.51
C GLU A 5 14.93 -12.74 -6.90
N LEU A 6 13.73 -12.23 -7.21
CA LEU A 6 13.25 -10.99 -6.60
C LEU A 6 12.99 -11.17 -5.09
N LEU A 7 12.42 -12.30 -4.69
CA LEU A 7 12.15 -12.60 -3.28
C LEU A 7 13.45 -12.68 -2.46
N GLU A 8 14.43 -13.43 -2.96
CA GLU A 8 15.75 -13.56 -2.32
C GLU A 8 16.50 -12.23 -2.28
N GLY A 9 16.46 -11.45 -3.37
CA GLY A 9 17.06 -10.13 -3.41
C GLY A 9 16.42 -9.14 -2.44
N LEU A 10 15.10 -9.18 -2.25
CA LEU A 10 14.43 -8.38 -1.21
C LEU A 10 14.89 -8.75 0.20
N ARG A 11 15.04 -10.06 0.49
CA ARG A 11 15.57 -10.53 1.78
C ARG A 11 17.03 -10.12 2.00
N ALA A 12 17.81 -10.05 0.93
CA ALA A 12 19.21 -9.62 0.95
C ALA A 12 19.40 -8.10 0.92
N HIS A 13 18.33 -7.30 0.93
CA HIS A 13 18.38 -5.84 0.78
C HIS A 13 19.07 -5.37 -0.52
N ASP A 14 18.97 -6.14 -1.60
CA ASP A 14 19.55 -5.74 -2.89
C ASP A 14 18.77 -4.55 -3.47
N ARG A 15 19.45 -3.41 -3.53
CA ARG A 15 18.89 -2.15 -4.05
C ARG A 15 18.33 -2.29 -5.47
N LYS A 16 18.97 -3.07 -6.34
CA LYS A 16 18.50 -3.26 -7.73
C LYS A 16 17.18 -4.02 -7.77
N VAL A 17 17.01 -4.97 -6.85
CA VAL A 17 15.79 -5.76 -6.73
C VAL A 17 14.67 -4.91 -6.16
N VAL A 18 14.93 -4.12 -5.12
CA VAL A 18 13.96 -3.15 -4.57
C VAL A 18 13.47 -2.19 -5.66
N GLU A 19 14.38 -1.60 -6.42
CA GLU A 19 14.05 -0.69 -7.53
C GLU A 19 13.25 -1.41 -8.62
N ARG A 20 13.61 -2.66 -8.94
CA ARG A 20 12.88 -3.45 -9.93
C ARG A 20 11.44 -3.73 -9.50
N VAL A 21 11.22 -4.12 -8.24
CA VAL A 21 9.87 -4.37 -7.71
C VAL A 21 9.05 -3.08 -7.69
N TYR A 22 9.65 -1.96 -7.31
CA TYR A 22 9.00 -0.64 -7.38
C TYR A 22 8.51 -0.33 -8.80
N GLU A 23 9.37 -0.48 -9.81
CA GLU A 23 9.00 -0.22 -11.21
C GLU A 23 7.92 -1.18 -11.75
N LEU A 24 7.88 -2.42 -11.25
CA LEU A 24 6.83 -3.40 -11.61
C LEU A 24 5.45 -2.99 -11.09
N VAL A 25 5.37 -2.42 -9.88
CA VAL A 25 4.08 -2.15 -9.22
C VAL A 25 3.56 -0.74 -9.46
N ARG A 26 4.48 0.22 -9.65
CA ARG A 26 4.18 1.65 -9.75
C ARG A 26 3.10 2.02 -10.76
N PRO A 27 3.16 1.60 -12.05
CA PRO A 27 2.15 2.03 -13.02
C PRO A 27 0.75 1.51 -12.66
N GLY A 28 0.66 0.28 -12.14
CA GLY A 28 -0.61 -0.34 -11.74
C GLY A 28 -1.25 0.35 -10.54
N LEU A 29 -0.45 0.65 -9.50
CA LEU A 29 -0.95 1.31 -8.30
C LEU A 29 -1.27 2.79 -8.54
N ILE A 30 -0.46 3.52 -9.32
CA ILE A 30 -0.80 4.92 -9.70
C ILE A 30 -2.15 4.95 -10.42
N LYS A 31 -2.36 4.06 -11.40
CA LYS A 31 -3.64 3.98 -12.10
C LYS A 31 -4.77 3.67 -11.13
N TYR A 32 -4.60 2.64 -10.30
CA TYR A 32 -5.62 2.21 -9.35
C TYR A 32 -6.03 3.33 -8.39
N VAL A 33 -5.08 4.00 -7.75
CA VAL A 33 -5.37 5.08 -6.80
C VAL A 33 -6.08 6.25 -7.49
N ARG A 34 -5.61 6.66 -8.68
CA ARG A 34 -6.26 7.73 -9.45
C ARG A 34 -7.69 7.40 -9.89
N ASP A 35 -7.93 6.15 -10.28
CA ASP A 35 -9.27 5.68 -10.63
C ASP A 35 -10.20 5.57 -9.41
N ASN A 36 -9.64 5.62 -8.19
CA ASN A 36 -10.36 5.47 -6.92
C ASN A 36 -10.24 6.73 -6.04
N SER A 37 -10.40 7.90 -6.66
CA SER A 37 -10.48 9.21 -5.99
C SER A 37 -9.20 9.68 -5.29
N GLY A 38 -8.04 9.17 -5.69
CA GLY A 38 -6.74 9.60 -5.16
C GLY A 38 -5.92 10.41 -6.16
N THR A 39 -4.83 10.97 -5.67
CA THR A 39 -3.84 11.71 -6.45
C THR A 39 -2.64 10.84 -6.78
N ARG A 40 -1.77 11.35 -7.66
CA ARG A 40 -0.50 10.67 -7.96
C ARG A 40 0.41 10.62 -6.74
N ASP A 41 0.44 11.67 -5.93
CA ASP A 41 1.35 11.75 -4.78
C ASP A 41 0.90 10.80 -3.67
N GLU A 42 -0.40 10.73 -3.37
CA GLU A 42 -0.96 9.69 -2.48
C GLU A 42 -0.68 8.28 -2.99
N ALA A 43 -0.68 8.07 -4.31
CA ALA A 43 -0.32 6.78 -4.88
C ALA A 43 1.15 6.43 -4.64
N LEU A 44 2.07 7.41 -4.70
CA LEU A 44 3.48 7.20 -4.37
C LEU A 44 3.65 6.83 -2.89
N ASP A 45 2.94 7.51 -1.99
CA ASP A 45 2.95 7.18 -0.56
C ASP A 45 2.44 5.75 -0.31
N ILE A 46 1.35 5.36 -0.98
CA ILE A 46 0.81 3.98 -0.90
C ILE A 46 1.81 2.95 -1.44
N ILE A 47 2.54 3.25 -2.51
CA ILE A 47 3.55 2.34 -3.04
C ILE A 47 4.68 2.14 -2.03
N GLN A 48 5.16 3.21 -1.40
CA GLN A 48 6.21 3.13 -0.38
C GLN A 48 5.76 2.31 0.82
N GLU A 49 4.53 2.55 1.30
CA GLU A 49 3.95 1.77 2.42
C GLU A 49 3.74 0.30 2.03
N ALA A 50 3.27 0.02 0.80
CA ALA A 50 3.08 -1.34 0.31
C ALA A 50 4.40 -2.11 0.21
N MET A 51 5.46 -1.45 -0.26
CA MET A 51 6.82 -2.03 -0.32
C MET A 51 7.35 -2.35 1.07
N LEU A 52 7.14 -1.46 2.05
CA LEU A 52 7.54 -1.68 3.43
C LEU A 52 6.80 -2.88 4.06
N VAL A 53 5.48 -2.93 3.91
CA VAL A 53 4.65 -4.04 4.43
C VAL A 53 5.04 -5.35 3.75
N ALA A 54 5.25 -5.35 2.44
CA ALA A 54 5.70 -6.52 1.71
C ALA A 54 7.05 -7.01 2.22
N TYR A 55 8.01 -6.11 2.43
CA TYR A 55 9.31 -6.45 2.98
C TYR A 55 9.18 -7.13 4.36
N LEU A 56 8.40 -6.54 5.27
CA LEU A 56 8.18 -7.10 6.61
C LEU A 56 7.59 -8.51 6.57
N HIS A 57 6.61 -8.75 5.69
CA HIS A 57 6.04 -10.09 5.50
C HIS A 57 7.07 -11.06 4.91
N ILE A 58 7.81 -10.65 3.89
CA ILE A 58 8.80 -11.49 3.18
C ILE A 58 9.95 -11.94 4.08
N THR A 59 10.38 -11.07 5.00
CA THR A 59 11.42 -11.37 6.00
C THR A 59 10.88 -12.06 7.25
N GLY A 60 9.56 -12.17 7.38
CA GLY A 60 8.93 -12.87 8.48
C GLY A 60 9.14 -14.40 8.38
N PRO A 61 9.02 -15.11 9.52
CA PRO A 61 8.98 -16.57 9.50
C PRO A 61 7.78 -17.07 8.68
N ASP A 62 7.95 -18.23 8.06
CA ASP A 62 6.89 -18.95 7.32
C ASP A 62 6.29 -18.24 6.11
N PHE A 63 6.92 -17.18 5.59
CA PHE A 63 6.47 -16.54 4.36
C PHE A 63 6.67 -17.44 3.14
N ALA A 64 5.55 -17.79 2.48
CA ALA A 64 5.52 -18.47 1.20
C ALA A 64 4.83 -17.59 0.15
N LEU A 65 5.54 -17.34 -0.96
CA LEU A 65 4.98 -16.60 -2.08
C LEU A 65 4.06 -17.51 -2.91
N THR A 66 2.77 -17.17 -3.00
CA THR A 66 1.75 -17.98 -3.69
C THR A 66 1.27 -17.36 -5.02
N SER A 67 1.84 -16.22 -5.40
CA SER A 67 1.52 -15.48 -6.63
C SER A 67 2.77 -14.75 -7.13
N ALA A 68 2.73 -14.16 -8.32
CA ALA A 68 3.82 -13.30 -8.76
C ALA A 68 4.07 -12.17 -7.75
N LEU A 69 5.33 -11.83 -7.49
CA LEU A 69 5.69 -10.88 -6.42
C LEU A 69 5.06 -9.50 -6.65
N GLY A 70 5.06 -9.03 -7.91
CA GLY A 70 4.40 -7.78 -8.27
C GLY A 70 2.90 -7.79 -7.98
N THR A 71 2.21 -8.92 -8.20
CA THR A 71 0.79 -9.08 -7.89
C THR A 71 0.54 -9.02 -6.38
N TYR A 72 1.38 -9.71 -5.60
CA TYR A 72 1.32 -9.68 -4.15
C TYR A 72 1.43 -8.24 -3.60
N VAL A 73 2.44 -7.49 -4.04
CA VAL A 73 2.67 -6.10 -3.60
C VAL A 73 1.56 -5.17 -4.09
N GLN A 74 1.06 -5.33 -5.33
CA GLN A 74 -0.10 -4.57 -5.79
C GLN A 74 -1.35 -4.84 -4.94
N GLY A 75 -1.57 -6.08 -4.51
CA GLY A 75 -2.67 -6.44 -3.60
C GLY A 75 -2.58 -5.70 -2.26
N ILE A 76 -1.38 -5.65 -1.67
CA ILE A 76 -1.12 -4.86 -0.46
C ILE A 76 -1.48 -3.39 -0.68
N GLY A 77 -0.96 -2.76 -1.74
CA GLY A 77 -1.20 -1.35 -2.03
C GLY A 77 -2.69 -1.02 -2.23
N ARG A 78 -3.44 -1.88 -2.92
CA ARG A 78 -4.90 -1.70 -3.09
C ARG A 78 -5.64 -1.74 -1.76
N ASN A 79 -5.30 -2.70 -0.89
CA ASN A 79 -5.88 -2.81 0.45
C ASN A 79 -5.54 -1.60 1.34
N LEU A 80 -4.31 -1.09 1.26
CA LEU A 80 -3.90 0.13 1.96
C LEU A 80 -4.71 1.35 1.48
N TRP A 81 -4.93 1.48 0.18
CA TRP A 81 -5.75 2.57 -0.37
C TRP A 81 -7.21 2.48 0.10
N LEU A 82 -7.82 1.30 0.09
CA LEU A 82 -9.19 1.12 0.60
C LEU A 82 -9.29 1.52 2.08
N LYS A 83 -8.32 1.12 2.91
CA LYS A 83 -8.22 1.55 4.32
C LYS A 83 -8.02 3.07 4.44
N HIS A 84 -7.25 3.68 3.53
CA HIS A 84 -7.08 5.13 3.48
C HIS A 84 -8.43 5.83 3.25
N LEU A 85 -9.22 5.38 2.25
CA LEU A 85 -10.53 5.93 1.95
C LEU A 85 -11.53 5.77 3.10
N GLU A 86 -11.53 4.61 3.79
CA GLU A 86 -12.37 4.39 4.97
C GLU A 86 -12.05 5.38 6.10
N ARG A 87 -10.77 5.64 6.36
CA ARG A 87 -10.34 6.63 7.36
C ARG A 87 -10.72 8.05 6.96
N TYR A 88 -10.62 8.39 5.68
CA TYR A 88 -11.05 9.69 5.16
C TYR A 88 -12.55 9.87 5.38
N LYS A 89 -13.38 8.92 4.95
CA LYS A 89 -14.84 8.98 5.13
C LYS A 89 -15.25 9.16 6.60
N LYS A 90 -14.62 8.42 7.53
CA LYS A 90 -14.88 8.54 8.98
C LYS A 90 -14.54 9.91 9.58
N ARG A 91 -13.60 10.65 8.98
CA ARG A 91 -13.24 12.00 9.44
C ARG A 91 -14.21 13.08 8.96
N TYR A 92 -14.97 12.82 7.90
CA TYR A 92 -15.88 13.78 7.27
C TYR A 92 -17.37 13.47 7.51
N THR A 93 -17.72 12.61 8.49
CA THR A 93 -19.12 12.44 8.89
C THR A 93 -19.60 13.68 9.68
N PRO A 94 -20.71 14.32 9.27
CA PRO A 94 -21.25 15.55 9.89
C PRO A 94 -21.58 15.44 11.39
N GLU A 95 -21.77 14.22 11.90
CA GLU A 95 -22.06 13.96 13.33
C GLU A 95 -20.93 14.40 14.27
N SER A 96 -19.70 14.57 13.75
CA SER A 96 -18.57 15.12 14.53
C SER A 96 -18.72 16.61 14.87
N HIS A 97 -19.63 17.34 14.20
CA HIS A 97 -19.90 18.75 14.47
C HIS A 97 -21.05 18.98 15.47
N LEU A 98 -21.92 17.99 15.71
CA LEU A 98 -23.10 18.12 16.59
C LEU A 98 -22.82 17.87 18.08
N ARG A 99 -21.64 17.37 18.46
CA ARG A 99 -21.29 17.15 19.89
C ARG A 99 -20.71 18.37 20.61
N ARG A 100 -20.53 19.51 19.94
CA ARG A 100 -19.99 20.74 20.56
C ARG A 100 -21.07 21.77 20.94
N SER A 101 -22.29 21.67 20.43
CA SER A 101 -23.36 22.64 20.71
C SER A 101 -24.20 22.33 21.95
N ASP A 102 -24.16 21.09 22.45
CA ASP A 102 -25.13 20.64 23.46
C ASP A 102 -24.57 20.66 24.90
N ASN A 103 -23.43 21.31 25.13
CA ASN A 103 -22.79 21.39 26.45
C ASN A 103 -22.67 22.83 26.99
N GLU A 104 -23.48 23.75 26.46
CA GLU A 104 -23.70 25.08 27.01
C GLU A 104 -25.22 25.32 27.13
N ALA A 105 -25.81 24.80 28.22
CA ALA A 105 -27.10 25.23 28.76
C ALA A 105 -27.14 24.96 30.27
#